data_AF-A0A0F5ZQ70-F1
#
_entry.id   AF-A0A0F5ZQ70-F1
#
_cell.length_a   1.000
_cell.length_b   1.000
_cell.length_c   1.000
_cell.angle_alpha   90.00
_cell.angle_beta   90.00
_cell.angle_gamma   90.00
#
_symmetry.space_group_name_H-M   'P 1'
#
loop_
_entity.id
_entity.type
_entity.pdbx_description
1 polymer ?
#
loop_
_entity_poly.entity_id
_entity_poly.type
_entity_poly.pdbx_seq_one_letter_code
_entity_poly.pdbx_strand_id
1 'polypeptide(L)'
;TDVAGNVSQSSSTSSFSLDTTAAGEGTGAGGTDEAPVLTIAEATDGVSEAEASDGVQVSVAVPTGTLVGDTVTLTVTQPDGTTETVDTLIPS
;
A
#
# COMPACT_ATOMS: atom_id res chain seq x y z
N THR A 1 -2.76 -30.74 37.44
CA THR A 1 -2.83 -32.18 37.77
C THR A 1 -4.17 -32.44 38.41
N ASP A 2 -4.97 -33.35 37.86
CA ASP A 2 -6.23 -33.75 38.50
C ASP A 2 -5.98 -34.72 39.68
N VAL A 3 -7.06 -35.12 40.37
CA VAL A 3 -7.01 -36.08 41.49
C VAL A 3 -6.40 -37.44 41.12
N ALA A 4 -6.45 -37.84 39.84
CA ALA A 4 -5.87 -39.08 39.31
C ALA A 4 -4.43 -38.91 38.82
N GLY A 5 -3.83 -37.72 38.92
CA GLY A 5 -2.46 -37.47 38.47
C GLY A 5 -2.33 -37.12 36.99
N ASN A 6 -3.43 -36.92 36.27
CA ASN A 6 -3.35 -36.58 34.84
C ASN A 6 -2.85 -35.14 34.68
N VAL A 7 -1.91 -34.96 33.75
CA VAL A 7 -1.42 -33.66 33.30
C VAL A 7 -1.74 -33.53 31.81
N SER A 8 -2.41 -32.44 31.44
CA SER A 8 -2.63 -32.11 30.03
C SER A 8 -1.30 -31.86 29.33
N GLN A 9 -1.21 -32.26 28.07
CA GLN A 9 -0.04 -31.95 27.26
C GLN A 9 0.06 -30.44 27.04
N SER A 10 1.27 -29.89 27.16
CA SER A 10 1.52 -28.48 26.82
C SER A 10 1.30 -28.28 25.32
N SER A 11 0.56 -27.24 24.97
CA SER A 11 0.39 -26.85 23.56
C SER A 11 1.68 -26.27 22.99
N SER A 12 1.82 -26.30 21.66
CA SER A 12 2.84 -25.56 20.95
C SER A 12 2.57 -24.05 21.01
N THR A 13 3.61 -23.26 21.25
CA THR A 13 3.54 -21.80 21.11
C THR A 13 3.43 -21.42 19.63
N SER A 14 2.52 -20.51 19.30
CA SER A 14 2.46 -19.83 18.00
C SER A 14 2.96 -18.40 18.14
N SER A 15 3.78 -17.96 17.19
CA SER A 15 4.21 -16.57 17.05
C SER A 15 3.38 -15.85 15.98
N PHE A 16 3.20 -14.55 16.14
CA PHE A 16 2.71 -13.66 15.09
C PHE A 16 3.58 -12.40 15.05
N SER A 17 3.67 -11.79 13.88
CA SER A 17 4.27 -10.46 13.70
C SER A 17 3.14 -9.43 13.64
N LEU A 18 3.26 -8.38 14.44
CA LEU A 18 2.44 -7.19 14.29
C LEU A 18 3.26 -6.15 13.56
N ASP A 19 2.74 -5.70 12.43
CA ASP A 19 3.26 -4.50 11.78
C ASP A 19 2.69 -3.27 12.48
N THR A 20 3.57 -2.37 12.91
CA THR A 20 3.22 -1.11 13.57
C THR A 20 3.83 0.09 12.86
N THR A 21 4.50 -0.12 11.72
CA THR A 21 5.22 0.92 10.99
C THR A 21 4.41 1.30 9.76
N ALA A 22 4.12 2.59 9.59
CA ALA A 22 3.45 3.05 8.40
C ALA A 22 4.41 3.04 7.20
N ALA A 23 3.87 2.83 5.99
CA ALA A 23 4.64 2.98 4.77
C ALA A 23 5.28 4.38 4.70
N GLY A 24 6.59 4.41 4.41
CA GLY A 24 7.40 5.60 4.28
C GLY A 24 7.90 6.21 5.59
N GLU A 25 7.46 5.72 6.76
CA GLU A 25 7.72 6.37 8.06
C GLU A 25 9.22 6.64 8.29
N GLY A 26 9.57 7.92 8.42
CA GLY A 26 10.94 8.37 8.72
C GLY A 26 12.02 8.08 7.66
N THR A 27 11.65 7.58 6.48
CA THR A 27 12.60 7.17 5.42
C THR A 27 12.86 8.24 4.36
N GLY A 28 12.11 9.34 4.40
CA GLY A 28 12.25 10.50 3.53
C GLY A 28 13.40 11.43 3.92
N ALA A 29 13.57 12.50 3.13
CA ALA A 29 14.67 13.45 3.29
C ALA A 29 14.63 14.13 4.66
N GLY A 30 15.72 14.01 5.43
CA GLY A 30 15.78 14.59 6.77
C GLY A 30 14.93 13.86 7.82
N GLY A 31 14.53 12.61 7.54
CA GLY A 31 13.73 11.79 8.45
C GLY A 31 12.23 12.10 8.41
N THR A 32 11.74 12.73 7.34
CA THR A 32 10.30 12.84 7.06
C THR A 32 9.75 11.51 6.55
N ASP A 33 8.44 11.43 6.37
CA ASP A 33 7.85 10.28 5.69
C ASP A 33 8.15 10.34 4.18
N GLU A 34 8.51 9.20 3.60
CA GLU A 34 8.70 9.04 2.16
C GLU A 34 7.34 9.00 1.47
N ALA A 35 7.11 9.91 0.53
CA ALA A 35 5.90 9.95 -0.27
C ALA A 35 5.98 8.96 -1.44
N PRO A 36 4.85 8.40 -1.91
CA PRO A 36 4.82 7.63 -3.14
C PRO A 36 5.19 8.52 -4.33
N VAL A 37 5.79 7.93 -5.37
CA VAL A 37 6.10 8.63 -6.61
C VAL A 37 5.20 8.10 -7.72
N LEU A 38 4.41 8.99 -8.31
CA LEU A 38 3.55 8.71 -9.46
C LEU A 38 4.23 9.18 -10.74
N THR A 39 4.28 8.30 -11.74
CA THR A 39 4.76 8.61 -13.09
C THR A 39 3.69 8.25 -14.11
N ILE A 40 3.53 9.11 -15.12
CA ILE A 40 2.60 8.91 -16.23
C ILE A 40 3.45 9.03 -17.49
N ALA A 41 3.87 7.89 -18.04
CA ALA A 41 4.87 7.87 -19.10
C ALA A 41 4.39 8.55 -20.40
N GLU A 42 3.08 8.49 -20.64
CA GLU A 42 2.45 9.02 -21.86
C GLU A 42 2.29 10.55 -21.78
N ALA A 43 2.08 11.09 -20.58
CA ALA A 43 1.71 12.49 -20.37
C ALA A 43 2.90 13.46 -20.31
N THR A 44 3.82 13.42 -21.28
CA THR A 44 4.96 14.39 -21.32
C THR A 44 4.51 15.83 -21.46
N ASP A 45 3.38 16.05 -22.15
CA ASP A 45 2.75 17.36 -22.34
C ASP A 45 1.34 17.42 -21.73
N GLY A 46 1.11 16.62 -20.69
CA GLY A 46 -0.22 16.34 -20.13
C GLY A 46 -0.94 15.19 -20.83
N VAL A 47 -2.13 14.84 -20.36
CA VAL A 47 -2.96 13.76 -20.93
C VAL A 47 -3.81 14.31 -22.07
N SER A 48 -3.66 13.77 -23.28
CA SER A 48 -4.49 14.10 -24.45
C SER A 48 -5.75 13.24 -24.55
N GLU A 49 -6.64 13.61 -25.46
CA GLU A 49 -7.84 12.81 -25.77
C GLU A 49 -7.51 11.41 -26.30
N ALA A 50 -6.38 11.27 -27.01
CA ALA A 50 -5.97 9.98 -27.55
C ALA A 50 -5.60 9.01 -26.43
N GLU A 51 -4.78 9.45 -25.47
CA GLU A 51 -4.38 8.66 -24.29
C GLU A 51 -5.55 8.38 -23.35
N ALA A 52 -6.51 9.31 -23.26
CA ALA A 52 -7.72 9.07 -22.46
C ALA A 52 -8.68 8.06 -23.12
N SER A 53 -8.58 7.82 -24.44
CA SER A 53 -9.56 7.03 -25.18
C SER A 53 -9.42 5.51 -25.00
N ASP A 54 -8.20 5.02 -24.79
CA ASP A 54 -7.89 3.62 -24.47
C ASP A 54 -7.38 3.43 -23.03
N GLY A 55 -7.13 4.53 -22.33
CA GLY A 55 -6.80 4.57 -20.91
C GLY A 55 -5.37 5.01 -20.68
N VAL A 56 -5.16 5.77 -19.61
CA VAL A 56 -3.86 6.35 -19.28
C VAL A 56 -3.02 5.36 -18.47
N GLN A 57 -1.83 5.03 -18.94
CA GLN A 57 -0.89 4.21 -18.17
C GLN A 57 -0.14 5.03 -17.11
N VAL A 58 -0.17 4.50 -15.89
CA VAL A 58 0.52 5.08 -14.73
C VAL A 58 1.38 4.04 -14.03
N SER A 59 2.48 4.49 -13.44
CA SER A 59 3.35 3.68 -12.60
C SER A 59 3.57 4.38 -11.26
N VAL A 60 3.27 3.66 -10.18
CA VAL A 60 3.43 4.13 -8.80
C VAL A 60 4.60 3.39 -8.17
N ALA A 61 5.63 4.14 -7.76
CA ALA A 61 6.64 3.62 -6.86
C ALA A 61 6.16 3.79 -5.42
N VAL A 62 6.03 2.67 -4.71
CA VAL A 62 5.58 2.65 -3.32
C VAL A 62 6.71 3.04 -2.36
N PRO A 63 6.41 3.69 -1.22
CA PRO A 63 7.42 4.06 -0.23
C PRO A 63 8.14 2.87 0.41
N THR A 64 9.28 3.14 1.05
CA THR A 64 9.98 2.16 1.89
C THR A 64 9.07 1.68 3.02
N GLY A 65 9.13 0.38 3.34
CA GLY A 65 8.33 -0.18 4.43
C GLY A 65 6.87 -0.49 4.05
N THR A 66 6.48 -0.32 2.79
CA THR A 66 5.23 -0.88 2.28
C THR A 66 5.26 -2.41 2.33
N LEU A 67 4.22 -3.02 2.91
CA LEU A 67 4.08 -4.47 3.12
C LEU A 67 2.76 -5.01 2.56
N VAL A 68 2.66 -6.33 2.52
CA VAL A 68 1.44 -7.04 2.10
C VAL A 68 0.27 -6.62 2.98
N GLY A 69 -0.85 -6.26 2.36
CA GLY A 69 -2.03 -5.77 3.06
C GLY A 69 -2.13 -4.24 3.15
N ASP A 70 -1.07 -3.51 2.79
CA ASP A 70 -1.16 -2.06 2.59
C ASP A 70 -2.01 -1.72 1.36
N THR A 71 -2.55 -0.51 1.34
CA THR A 71 -3.39 0.00 0.25
C THR A 71 -2.69 1.14 -0.48
N VAL A 72 -2.70 1.08 -1.81
CA VAL A 72 -2.36 2.19 -2.69
C VAL A 72 -3.66 2.79 -3.23
N THR A 73 -3.85 4.08 -2.98
CA THR A 73 -5.01 4.86 -3.45
C THR A 73 -4.55 5.85 -4.50
N LEU A 74 -5.11 5.73 -5.71
CA LEU A 74 -4.92 6.69 -6.79
C LEU A 74 -6.20 7.52 -6.97
N THR A 75 -6.07 8.84 -6.87
CA THR A 75 -7.19 9.78 -7.09
C THR A 75 -6.99 10.52 -8.41
N VAL A 76 -8.00 10.48 -9.26
CA VAL A 76 -8.06 11.26 -10.51
C VAL A 76 -9.05 12.39 -10.32
N THR A 77 -8.57 13.63 -10.40
CA THR A 77 -9.42 14.82 -10.32
C THR A 77 -9.76 15.31 -11.73
N GLN A 78 -11.05 15.39 -12.03
CA GLN A 78 -11.56 15.90 -13.30
C GLN A 78 -11.54 17.44 -13.32
N PRO A 79 -11.61 18.07 -14.52
CA PRO A 79 -11.63 19.53 -14.65
C PRO A 79 -12.79 20.22 -13.92
N ASP A 80 -13.91 19.51 -13.71
CA ASP A 80 -15.07 20.02 -12.96
C ASP A 80 -14.90 19.91 -11.43
N GLY A 81 -13.77 19.36 -10.96
CA GLY A 81 -13.44 19.17 -9.56
C GLY A 81 -13.96 17.88 -8.94
N THR A 82 -14.70 17.05 -9.69
CA THR A 82 -15.08 15.71 -9.23
C THR A 82 -13.87 14.78 -9.22
N THR A 83 -13.94 13.72 -8.42
CA THR A 83 -12.85 12.78 -8.26
C THR A 83 -13.30 11.34 -8.43
N GLU A 84 -12.48 10.55 -9.10
CA GLU A 84 -12.58 9.10 -9.15
C GLU A 84 -11.39 8.48 -8.41
N THR A 85 -11.62 7.36 -7.73
CA THR A 85 -10.59 6.70 -6.93
C THR A 85 -10.41 5.25 -7.38
N VAL A 86 -9.15 4.85 -7.51
CA VAL A 86 -8.75 3.46 -7.71
C VAL A 86 -7.92 3.02 -6.51
N ASP A 87 -8.40 2.02 -5.80
CA ASP A 87 -7.68 1.39 -4.69
C ASP A 87 -7.13 0.03 -5.13
N THR A 88 -5.89 -0.26 -4.76
CA THR A 88 -5.30 -1.59 -4.89
C THR A 88 -4.55 -1.98 -3.62
N LEU A 89 -4.63 -3.25 -3.28
CA LEU A 89 -3.84 -3.81 -2.18
C LEU A 89 -2.48 -4.26 -2.68
N ILE A 90 -1.50 -4.22 -1.79
CA ILE A 90 -0.22 -4.91 -2.01
C ILE A 90 -0.46 -6.41 -1.89
N PRO A 91 -0.25 -7.18 -2.98
CA PRO A 91 -0.59 -8.60 -3.03
C PRO A 91 0.34 -9.43 -2.15
N SER A 92 -0.17 -10.58 -1.69
CA SER A 92 0.55 -11.58 -0.89
C SER A 92 1.62 -12.34 -1.65
#